data_AF-A0A1Y1QMN2-F1
#
_entry.id   AF-A0A1Y1QMN2-F1
#
_cell.length_a   1.000
_cell.length_b   1.000
_cell.length_c   1.000
_cell.angle_alpha   90.00
_cell.angle_beta   90.00
_cell.angle_gamma   90.00
#
_symmetry.space_group_name_H-M   'P 1'
#
loop_
_entity.id
_entity.type
_entity.pdbx_description
1 polymer ?
#
loop_
_entity_poly.entity_id
_entity_poly.type
_entity_poly.pdbx_seq_one_letter_code
_entity_poly.pdbx_strand_id
1 'polypeptide(L)'
;MTAAKKQVNDNAHALTVTTTAAPPAPVSLGILQGTSPAALMSGASEMAGELARMIEAQRLWDPINGKKYVKVEGWTTLGVMMGVVAREVTTTENDGIYTAVVELVRMLDGACISRASAECGAPDELDRYGKPVWSNRPRYARRSMAQTRATGKACRLAFSWVMSLAGYEVTPAEEMTHVHDPVVPNYPQPIPIRPPVNDNTRPNVADSRINPSQRIMLETRITESGLNRERVKAWIERSWKVDSFICLSNDQLNKLLIKIGQWSAAEKALAEAKAEKEAANETV
;
A
#
# COMPACT_ATOMS: atom_id res chain seq x y z
N MET A 1 57.09 33.45 62.05
CA MET A 1 55.69 33.12 62.39
C MET A 1 54.78 34.03 61.57
N THR A 2 53.86 33.42 60.82
CA THR A 2 52.53 33.94 60.45
C THR A 2 52.39 35.00 59.33
N ALA A 3 51.76 34.50 58.25
CA ALA A 3 50.76 35.11 57.36
C ALA A 3 51.15 36.19 56.34
N ALA A 4 51.07 35.81 55.06
CA ALA A 4 50.66 36.70 53.97
C ALA A 4 49.42 36.10 53.30
N LYS A 5 48.26 36.71 53.54
CA LYS A 5 47.01 36.47 52.82
C LYS A 5 47.17 37.01 51.39
N LYS A 6 46.99 36.17 50.36
CA LYS A 6 46.83 36.65 48.98
C LYS A 6 45.35 36.63 48.64
N GLN A 7 44.83 37.84 48.48
CA GLN A 7 43.45 38.15 48.17
C GLN A 7 43.19 37.94 46.67
N VAL A 8 41.97 37.48 46.42
CA VAL A 8 41.28 37.16 45.17
C VAL A 8 41.41 38.27 44.13
N ASN A 9 41.51 37.90 42.85
CA ASN A 9 40.92 38.71 41.80
C ASN A 9 40.18 37.80 40.81
N ASP A 10 38.86 37.93 40.86
CA ASP A 10 37.89 37.36 39.94
C ASP A 10 38.05 37.99 38.56
N ASN A 11 38.09 37.17 37.52
CA ASN A 11 37.63 37.61 36.21
C ASN A 11 37.04 36.42 35.45
N ALA A 12 35.73 36.25 35.66
CA ALA A 12 34.88 35.32 34.93
C ALA A 12 34.63 35.86 33.52
N HIS A 13 35.33 35.28 32.52
CA HIS A 13 34.85 35.31 31.14
C HIS A 13 33.99 34.07 30.91
N ALA A 14 32.68 34.22 31.09
CA ALA A 14 31.71 33.22 30.70
C ALA A 14 31.68 33.11 29.17
N LEU A 15 32.27 32.04 28.63
CA LEU A 15 32.10 31.63 27.24
C LEU A 15 30.70 31.04 27.09
N THR A 16 29.78 31.82 26.53
CA THR A 16 28.49 31.34 26.04
C THR A 16 28.73 30.42 24.85
N VAL A 17 28.69 29.11 25.09
CA VAL A 17 28.64 28.09 24.03
C VAL A 17 27.22 28.10 23.46
N THR A 18 27.02 28.85 22.39
CA THR A 18 25.81 28.75 21.57
C THR A 18 25.87 27.45 20.78
N THR A 19 25.31 26.37 21.33
CA THR A 19 25.08 25.13 20.58
C THR A 19 23.95 25.38 19.59
N THR A 20 24.28 25.77 18.36
CA THR A 20 23.35 25.71 17.23
C THR A 20 23.09 24.23 16.94
N ALA A 21 21.91 23.73 17.32
CA ALA A 21 21.45 22.41 16.94
C ALA A 21 21.35 22.34 15.41
N ALA A 22 22.17 21.49 14.78
CA ALA A 22 22.07 21.20 13.36
C ALA A 22 20.65 20.66 13.05
N PRO A 23 20.05 21.04 11.90
CA PRO A 23 18.75 20.51 11.51
C PRO A 23 18.83 18.97 11.42
N PRO A 24 17.77 18.23 11.79
CA PRO A 24 17.78 16.77 11.70
C PRO A 24 18.03 16.37 10.25
N ALA A 25 19.11 15.62 10.02
CA ALA A 25 19.40 15.07 8.70
C ALA A 25 18.22 14.20 8.23
N PRO A 26 17.84 14.25 6.94
CA PRO A 26 16.73 13.46 6.44
C PRO A 26 17.03 11.96 6.62
N VAL A 27 16.13 11.25 7.30
CA VAL A 27 16.21 9.79 7.44
C VAL A 27 15.78 9.18 6.10
N SER A 28 16.71 8.55 5.40
CA SER A 28 16.46 7.87 4.13
C SER A 28 16.31 6.37 4.38
N LEU A 29 15.07 5.87 4.29
CA LEU A 29 14.74 4.44 4.34
C LEU A 29 14.91 3.76 2.96
N GLY A 30 15.59 4.43 2.03
CA GLY A 30 15.49 4.17 0.60
C GLY A 30 15.20 5.46 -0.18
N ILE A 31 14.42 5.37 -1.25
CA ILE A 31 13.97 6.55 -2.03
C ILE A 31 12.87 7.36 -1.33
N LEU A 32 12.19 6.77 -0.34
CA LEU A 32 11.14 7.46 0.41
C LEU A 32 11.78 8.50 1.34
N GLN A 33 11.59 9.78 0.99
CA GLN A 33 12.01 10.92 1.79
C GLN A 33 10.79 11.80 2.09
N GLY A 34 10.65 12.21 3.36
CA GLY A 34 9.61 13.14 3.78
C GLY A 34 10.21 14.34 4.48
N THR A 35 9.86 15.54 4.04
CA THR A 35 10.20 16.79 4.76
C THR A 35 9.40 16.96 6.06
N SER A 36 8.38 16.12 6.26
CA SER A 36 7.61 15.97 7.50
C SER A 36 7.07 14.53 7.63
N PRO A 37 6.65 14.09 8.83
CA PRO A 37 5.98 12.81 9.02
C PRO A 37 4.73 12.64 8.15
N ALA A 38 3.94 13.69 7.95
CA ALA A 38 2.74 13.64 7.12
C ALA A 38 3.07 13.38 5.64
N ALA A 39 4.10 14.04 5.12
CA ALA A 39 4.58 13.81 3.76
C ALA A 39 5.11 12.37 3.59
N LEU A 40 5.86 11.87 4.57
CA LEU A 40 6.35 10.50 4.59
C LEU A 40 5.21 9.49 4.53
N MET A 41 4.20 9.66 5.38
CA MET A 41 3.03 8.78 5.43
C MET A 41 2.18 8.85 4.16
N SER A 42 2.07 10.02 3.54
CA SER A 42 1.39 10.19 2.24
C SER A 42 2.08 9.37 1.15
N GLY A 43 3.40 9.54 0.98
CA GLY A 43 4.16 8.78 -0.02
C GLY A 43 4.15 7.28 0.24
N ALA A 44 4.22 6.86 1.51
CA ALA A 44 4.10 5.45 1.87
C ALA A 44 2.72 4.86 1.57
N SER A 45 1.65 5.64 1.77
CA SER A 45 0.27 5.20 1.51
C SER A 45 0.01 5.06 0.00
N GLU A 46 0.54 5.98 -0.81
CA GLU A 46 0.52 5.89 -2.27
C GLU A 46 1.24 4.62 -2.74
N MET A 47 2.48 4.42 -2.29
CA MET A 47 3.27 3.23 -2.58
C MET A 47 2.56 1.94 -2.14
N ALA A 48 1.96 1.92 -0.95
CA ALA A 48 1.20 0.78 -0.45
C ALA A 48 -0.03 0.47 -1.32
N GLY A 49 -0.70 1.49 -1.86
CA GLY A 49 -1.81 1.32 -2.80
C GLY A 49 -1.38 0.65 -4.11
N GLU A 50 -0.29 1.14 -4.71
CA GLU A 50 0.26 0.57 -5.95
C GLU A 50 0.79 -0.86 -5.74
N LEU A 51 1.44 -1.10 -4.61
CA LEU A 51 1.90 -2.43 -4.22
C LEU A 51 0.72 -3.40 -4.07
N ALA A 52 -0.35 -2.99 -3.37
CA ALA A 52 -1.54 -3.84 -3.18
C ALA A 52 -2.19 -4.20 -4.51
N ARG A 53 -2.34 -3.23 -5.42
CA ARG A 53 -2.88 -3.48 -6.77
C ARG A 53 -2.07 -4.55 -7.51
N MET A 54 -0.75 -4.49 -7.43
CA MET A 54 0.13 -5.49 -8.05
C MET A 54 0.02 -6.86 -7.37
N ILE A 55 0.07 -6.91 -6.03
CA ILE A 55 -0.03 -8.15 -5.25
C ILE A 55 -1.34 -8.89 -5.56
N GLU A 56 -2.47 -8.18 -5.67
CA GLU A 56 -3.74 -8.81 -6.06
C GLU A 56 -3.74 -9.26 -7.52
N ALA A 57 -3.27 -8.41 -8.45
CA ALA A 57 -3.27 -8.72 -9.87
C ALA A 57 -2.40 -9.95 -10.21
N GLN A 58 -1.30 -10.13 -9.49
CA GLN A 58 -0.35 -11.24 -9.68
C GLN A 58 -0.55 -12.38 -8.68
N ARG A 59 -1.52 -12.27 -7.76
CA ARG A 59 -1.82 -13.27 -6.72
C ARG A 59 -0.58 -13.64 -5.88
N LEU A 60 0.16 -12.63 -5.42
CA LEU A 60 1.39 -12.78 -4.63
C LEU A 60 1.13 -12.93 -3.12
N TRP A 61 0.07 -13.65 -2.76
CA TRP A 61 -0.31 -13.87 -1.37
C TRP A 61 -0.97 -15.24 -1.21
N ASP A 62 -0.86 -15.81 0.00
CA ASP A 62 -1.52 -17.05 0.39
C ASP A 62 -2.57 -16.78 1.48
N PRO A 63 -3.79 -17.35 1.35
CA PRO A 63 -4.78 -17.33 2.43
C PRO A 63 -4.34 -18.30 3.53
N ILE A 64 -4.19 -17.81 4.75
CA ILE A 64 -3.94 -18.64 5.93
C ILE A 64 -4.85 -18.14 7.04
N ASN A 65 -5.75 -18.99 7.54
CA ASN A 65 -6.72 -18.64 8.58
C ASN A 65 -7.55 -17.38 8.27
N GLY A 66 -8.00 -17.26 7.02
CA GLY A 66 -8.80 -16.11 6.56
C GLY A 66 -8.04 -14.80 6.43
N LYS A 67 -6.72 -14.81 6.63
CA LYS A 67 -5.83 -13.64 6.48
C LYS A 67 -4.93 -13.80 5.25
N LYS A 68 -4.49 -12.68 4.68
CA LYS A 68 -3.64 -12.65 3.49
C LYS A 68 -2.17 -12.44 3.90
N TYR A 69 -1.33 -13.44 3.66
CA TYR A 69 0.12 -13.37 3.90
C TYR A 69 0.83 -13.22 2.56
N VAL A 70 1.69 -12.21 2.45
CA VAL A 70 2.35 -11.87 1.19
C VAL A 70 3.58 -12.76 0.98
N LYS A 71 3.72 -13.28 -0.23
CA LYS A 71 4.88 -14.08 -0.66
C LYS A 71 6.12 -13.22 -0.80
N VAL A 72 7.30 -13.84 -0.78
CA VAL A 72 8.58 -13.14 -0.90
C VAL A 72 8.65 -12.20 -2.13
N GLU A 73 7.97 -12.53 -3.22
CA GLU A 73 7.93 -11.70 -4.43
C GLU A 73 7.24 -10.35 -4.18
N GLY A 74 6.18 -10.32 -3.37
CA GLY A 74 5.54 -9.07 -2.96
C GLY A 74 6.45 -8.23 -2.05
N TRP A 75 7.14 -8.89 -1.12
CA TRP A 75 8.11 -8.24 -0.22
C TRP A 75 9.32 -7.66 -0.95
N THR A 76 9.86 -8.38 -1.92
CA THR A 76 11.00 -7.92 -2.73
C THR A 76 10.59 -6.85 -3.72
N THR A 77 9.36 -6.88 -4.24
CA THR A 77 8.82 -5.74 -5.01
C THR A 77 8.80 -4.48 -4.16
N LEU A 78 8.29 -4.54 -2.92
CA LEU A 78 8.35 -3.42 -2.00
C LEU A 78 9.80 -2.96 -1.74
N GLY A 79 10.74 -3.89 -1.59
CA GLY A 79 12.16 -3.58 -1.52
C GLY A 79 12.65 -2.75 -2.71
N VAL A 80 12.33 -3.18 -3.93
CA VAL A 80 12.69 -2.46 -5.17
C VAL A 80 12.03 -1.08 -5.23
N MET A 81 10.75 -0.97 -4.86
CA MET A 81 10.04 0.33 -4.78
C MET A 81 10.72 1.26 -3.77
N MET A 82 11.31 0.72 -2.70
CA MET A 82 12.11 1.47 -1.73
C MET A 82 13.55 1.72 -2.20
N GLY A 83 13.98 1.24 -3.37
CA GLY A 83 15.36 1.39 -3.86
C GLY A 83 16.37 0.51 -3.11
N VAL A 84 15.92 -0.67 -2.68
CA VAL A 84 16.68 -1.62 -1.87
C VAL A 84 16.60 -3.01 -2.49
N VAL A 85 17.69 -3.77 -2.46
CA VAL A 85 17.74 -5.15 -2.95
C VAL A 85 18.22 -6.12 -1.88
N ALA A 86 17.75 -7.35 -1.96
CA ALA A 86 18.26 -8.43 -1.12
C ALA A 86 19.63 -8.90 -1.59
N ARG A 87 20.54 -9.12 -0.64
CA ARG A 87 21.88 -9.66 -0.85
C ARG A 87 22.12 -10.80 0.13
N GLU A 88 22.39 -12.00 -0.38
CA GLU A 88 22.87 -13.10 0.46
C GLU A 88 24.23 -12.72 1.07
N VAL A 89 24.38 -12.93 2.38
CA VAL A 89 25.65 -12.76 3.10
C VAL A 89 26.33 -14.10 3.30
N THR A 90 25.60 -15.06 3.84
CA THR A 90 26.11 -16.41 4.09
C THR A 90 24.95 -17.40 4.15
N THR A 91 25.21 -18.64 3.75
CA THR A 91 24.33 -19.77 4.03
C THR A 91 25.17 -20.94 4.51
N THR A 92 24.91 -21.39 5.73
CA THR A 92 25.58 -22.54 6.34
C THR A 92 24.64 -23.73 6.40
N GLU A 93 25.21 -24.93 6.37
CA GLU A 93 24.47 -26.16 6.62
C GLU A 93 25.03 -26.84 7.88
N ASN A 94 24.14 -27.26 8.78
CA ASN A 94 24.46 -28.13 9.90
C ASN A 94 23.38 -29.19 10.04
N ASP A 95 23.75 -30.47 10.05
CA ASP A 95 22.84 -31.61 10.21
C ASP A 95 21.62 -31.59 9.28
N GLY A 96 21.80 -31.16 8.02
CA GLY A 96 20.71 -31.04 7.05
C GLY A 96 19.80 -29.82 7.22
N ILE A 97 20.07 -28.96 8.21
CA ILE A 97 19.40 -27.68 8.43
C ILE A 97 20.22 -26.58 7.76
N TYR A 98 19.57 -25.80 6.89
CA TYR A 98 20.19 -24.66 6.24
C TYR A 98 19.83 -23.39 6.97
N THR A 99 20.83 -22.59 7.34
CA THR A 99 20.64 -21.26 7.94
C THR A 99 21.22 -20.22 7.00
N ALA A 100 20.36 -19.37 6.45
CA ALA A 100 20.75 -18.28 5.55
C ALA A 100 20.70 -16.93 6.29
N VAL A 101 21.64 -16.04 5.94
CA VAL A 101 21.66 -14.64 6.37
C VAL A 101 21.55 -13.77 5.13
N VAL A 102 20.57 -12.88 5.12
CA VAL A 102 20.30 -11.94 4.02
C VAL A 102 20.28 -10.52 4.55
N GLU A 103 20.87 -9.62 3.77
CA GLU A 103 20.78 -8.18 3.95
C GLU A 103 19.88 -7.55 2.91
N LEU A 104 19.28 -6.44 3.30
CA LEU A 104 18.70 -5.48 2.39
C LEU A 104 19.67 -4.32 2.22
N VAL A 105 20.17 -4.12 1.02
CA VAL A 105 21.13 -3.06 0.70
C VAL A 105 20.50 -1.98 -0.17
N ARG A 106 20.72 -0.72 0.18
CA ARG A 106 20.31 0.42 -0.64
C ARG A 106 21.10 0.44 -1.93
N MET A 107 20.42 0.53 -3.07
CA MET A 107 21.05 0.46 -4.38
C MET A 107 22.02 1.62 -4.65
N LEU A 108 21.76 2.79 -4.07
CA LEU A 108 22.54 4.01 -4.33
C LEU A 108 23.98 3.93 -3.82
N ASP A 109 24.18 3.38 -2.62
CA ASP A 109 25.47 3.45 -1.91
C ASP A 109 25.85 2.14 -1.22
N GLY A 110 25.05 1.08 -1.37
CA GLY A 110 25.28 -0.22 -0.75
C GLY A 110 25.06 -0.25 0.76
N ALA A 111 24.49 0.79 1.37
CA ALA A 111 24.22 0.82 2.81
C ALA A 111 23.26 -0.30 3.21
N CYS A 112 23.61 -1.03 4.27
CA CYS A 112 22.76 -2.08 4.83
C CYS A 112 21.58 -1.44 5.60
N ILE A 113 20.37 -1.63 5.09
CA ILE A 113 19.11 -1.12 5.65
C ILE A 113 18.50 -2.10 6.66
N SER A 114 18.63 -3.40 6.41
CA SER A 114 18.12 -4.46 7.28
C SER A 114 18.92 -5.73 7.08
N ARG A 115 18.96 -6.60 8.11
CA ARG A 115 19.63 -7.90 8.08
C ARG A 115 18.78 -8.91 8.85
N ALA A 116 18.58 -10.09 8.28
CA ALA A 116 17.86 -11.17 8.95
C ALA A 116 18.46 -12.54 8.63
N SER A 117 18.16 -13.50 9.50
CA SER A 117 18.45 -14.91 9.28
C SER A 117 17.20 -15.77 9.42
N ALA A 118 17.19 -16.87 8.67
CA ALA A 118 16.15 -17.89 8.75
C ALA A 118 16.72 -19.28 8.45
N GLU A 119 16.03 -20.29 8.95
CA GLU A 119 16.39 -21.69 8.78
C GLU A 119 15.35 -22.48 7.98
N CYS A 120 15.78 -23.59 7.38
CA CYS A 120 14.93 -24.52 6.67
C CYS A 120 15.48 -25.95 6.74
N GLY A 121 14.58 -26.92 6.92
CA GLY A 121 14.91 -28.33 6.93
C GLY A 121 15.07 -28.93 8.34
N ALA A 122 14.65 -28.20 9.38
CA ALA A 122 14.63 -28.71 10.73
C ALA A 122 13.66 -29.91 10.86
N PRO A 123 13.98 -30.95 11.67
CA PRO A 123 13.12 -32.13 11.79
C PRO A 123 11.75 -31.86 12.42
N ASP A 124 11.64 -30.83 13.25
CA ASP A 124 10.40 -30.35 13.87
C ASP A 124 9.55 -29.48 12.91
N GLU A 125 10.03 -29.28 11.69
CA GLU A 125 9.31 -28.60 10.62
C GLU A 125 8.24 -29.52 9.99
N LEU A 126 7.13 -29.73 10.72
CA LEU A 126 6.10 -30.72 10.40
C LEU A 126 4.81 -30.12 9.83
N ASP A 127 4.11 -30.89 9.00
CA ASP A 127 2.75 -30.60 8.52
C ASP A 127 1.69 -30.99 9.56
N ARG A 128 0.40 -30.76 9.23
CA ARG A 128 -0.74 -31.09 10.11
C ARG A 128 -0.86 -32.58 10.47
N TYR A 129 -0.18 -33.46 9.77
CA TYR A 129 -0.15 -34.90 10.01
C TYR A 129 1.15 -35.36 10.68
N GLY A 130 1.99 -34.42 11.13
CA GLY A 130 3.29 -34.72 11.73
C GLY A 130 4.33 -35.19 10.70
N LYS A 131 4.11 -34.96 9.40
CA LYS A 131 5.07 -35.34 8.36
C LYS A 131 6.05 -34.19 8.09
N PRO A 132 7.34 -34.46 7.89
CA PRO A 132 8.29 -33.39 7.62
C PRO A 132 8.01 -32.66 6.30
N VAL A 133 7.96 -31.32 6.35
CA VAL A 133 7.67 -30.48 5.19
C VAL A 133 8.92 -30.31 4.30
N TRP A 134 10.06 -30.04 4.95
CA TRP A 134 11.30 -29.63 4.27
C TRP A 134 12.50 -30.55 4.48
N SER A 135 12.62 -31.23 5.62
CA SER A 135 13.82 -32.05 5.92
C SER A 135 14.08 -33.15 4.88
N ASN A 136 13.01 -33.70 4.28
CA ASN A 136 13.07 -34.71 3.21
C ASN A 136 13.28 -34.13 1.80
N ARG A 137 13.31 -32.80 1.64
CA ARG A 137 13.48 -32.16 0.33
C ARG A 137 14.96 -32.18 -0.11
N PRO A 138 15.25 -32.13 -1.42
CA PRO A 138 16.62 -32.04 -1.91
C PRO A 138 17.40 -30.87 -1.28
N ARG A 139 18.72 -31.04 -1.11
CA ARG A 139 19.62 -30.06 -0.47
C ARG A 139 19.50 -28.65 -1.07
N TYR A 140 19.45 -28.55 -2.41
CA TYR A 140 19.32 -27.26 -3.09
C TYR A 140 18.00 -26.54 -2.74
N ALA A 141 16.89 -27.28 -2.62
CA ALA A 141 15.58 -26.71 -2.34
C ALA A 141 15.49 -26.16 -0.91
N ARG A 142 16.05 -26.89 0.07
CA ARG A 142 16.17 -26.41 1.45
C ARG A 142 17.04 -25.16 1.55
N ARG A 143 18.20 -25.16 0.88
CA ARG A 143 19.09 -23.99 0.83
C ARG A 143 18.37 -22.77 0.28
N SER A 144 17.71 -22.90 -0.88
CA SER A 144 16.96 -21.81 -1.50
C SER A 144 15.80 -21.35 -0.61
N MET A 145 15.09 -22.25 0.06
CA MET A 145 13.99 -21.87 0.95
C MET A 145 14.47 -21.12 2.19
N ALA A 146 15.61 -21.51 2.80
CA ALA A 146 16.22 -20.75 3.88
C ALA A 146 16.51 -19.30 3.44
N GLN A 147 17.05 -19.12 2.23
CA GLN A 147 17.30 -17.80 1.64
C GLN A 147 16.03 -17.01 1.38
N THR A 148 14.99 -17.66 0.86
CA THR A 148 13.68 -17.06 0.64
C THR A 148 13.08 -16.53 1.95
N ARG A 149 13.10 -17.35 3.02
CA ARG A 149 12.63 -16.94 4.35
C ARG A 149 13.44 -15.79 4.92
N ALA A 150 14.78 -15.87 4.84
CA ALA A 150 15.65 -14.81 5.33
C ALA A 150 15.40 -13.50 4.57
N THR A 151 15.15 -13.58 3.27
CA THR A 151 14.79 -12.42 2.42
C THR A 151 13.46 -11.80 2.85
N GLY A 152 12.40 -12.60 2.96
CA GLY A 152 11.10 -12.13 3.43
C GLY A 152 11.18 -11.48 4.81
N LYS A 153 11.93 -12.10 5.73
CA LYS A 153 12.17 -11.58 7.08
C LYS A 153 12.93 -10.27 7.08
N ALA A 154 13.97 -10.13 6.27
CA ALA A 154 14.74 -8.89 6.15
C ALA A 154 13.86 -7.74 5.64
N CYS A 155 13.00 -8.01 4.65
CA CYS A 155 11.98 -7.08 4.18
C CYS A 155 10.95 -6.73 5.26
N ARG A 156 10.44 -7.72 6.00
CA ARG A 156 9.49 -7.49 7.10
C ARG A 156 10.07 -6.55 8.16
N LEU A 157 11.31 -6.78 8.59
CA LEU A 157 11.96 -5.97 9.62
C LEU A 157 12.10 -4.50 9.19
N ALA A 158 12.29 -4.24 7.89
CA ALA A 158 12.42 -2.88 7.36
C ALA A 158 11.07 -2.22 7.04
N PHE A 159 10.14 -2.97 6.44
CA PHE A 159 9.02 -2.41 5.67
C PHE A 159 7.65 -2.97 6.05
N SER A 160 7.52 -3.73 7.14
CA SER A 160 6.24 -4.28 7.62
C SER A 160 5.14 -3.23 7.77
N TRP A 161 5.49 -2.01 8.17
CA TRP A 161 4.53 -0.91 8.31
C TRP A 161 3.89 -0.52 6.96
N VAL A 162 4.64 -0.53 5.85
CA VAL A 162 4.07 -0.29 4.50
C VAL A 162 3.17 -1.45 4.09
N MET A 163 3.58 -2.69 4.38
CA MET A 163 2.77 -3.87 4.11
C MET A 163 1.44 -3.85 4.89
N SER A 164 1.46 -3.34 6.12
CA SER A 164 0.24 -3.11 6.92
C SER A 164 -0.66 -2.02 6.31
N LEU A 165 -0.10 -0.92 5.80
CA LEU A 165 -0.86 0.10 5.05
C LEU A 165 -1.52 -0.47 3.79
N ALA A 166 -0.86 -1.42 3.12
CA ALA A 166 -1.41 -2.12 1.98
C ALA A 166 -2.59 -3.05 2.36
N GLY A 167 -2.71 -3.42 3.64
CA GLY A 167 -3.82 -4.21 4.18
C GLY A 167 -3.52 -5.71 4.27
N TYR A 168 -2.25 -6.09 4.31
CA TYR A 168 -1.81 -7.47 4.44
C TYR A 168 -1.26 -7.76 5.84
N GLU A 169 -1.17 -9.05 6.18
CA GLU A 169 -0.42 -9.47 7.35
C GLU A 169 1.07 -9.21 7.15
N VAL A 170 1.74 -8.81 8.23
CA VAL A 170 3.14 -8.39 8.19
C VAL A 170 4.12 -9.55 8.22
N THR A 171 3.66 -10.76 8.51
CA THR A 171 4.49 -11.96 8.45
C THR A 171 4.54 -12.47 6.99
N PRO A 172 5.72 -12.75 6.42
CA PRO A 172 5.82 -13.39 5.11
C PRO A 172 5.14 -14.76 5.07
N ALA A 173 4.57 -15.11 3.93
CA ALA A 173 3.90 -16.40 3.75
C ALA A 173 4.83 -17.59 4.07
N GLU A 174 6.11 -17.47 3.75
CA GLU A 174 7.11 -18.54 3.92
C GLU A 174 7.49 -18.81 5.39
N GLU A 175 7.15 -17.89 6.32
CA GLU A 175 7.28 -18.10 7.76
C GLU A 175 6.03 -18.76 8.39
N MET A 176 4.94 -18.88 7.63
CA MET A 176 3.64 -19.38 8.12
C MET A 176 3.40 -20.87 7.83
N THR A 177 4.44 -21.60 7.41
CA THR A 177 4.38 -23.02 7.01
C THR A 177 3.85 -23.99 8.06
N HIS A 178 3.65 -23.54 9.31
CA HIS A 178 3.15 -24.32 10.45
C HIS A 178 1.69 -24.07 10.82
N VAL A 179 1.06 -23.05 10.24
CA VAL A 179 -0.28 -22.65 10.68
C VAL A 179 -1.31 -23.48 9.92
N HIS A 180 -1.89 -24.44 10.66
CA HIS A 180 -3.04 -25.24 10.23
C HIS A 180 -4.14 -24.35 9.66
N ASP A 181 -4.78 -24.76 8.57
CA ASP A 181 -6.15 -24.33 8.26
C ASP A 181 -7.11 -25.01 9.25
N PRO A 182 -7.77 -24.32 10.18
CA PRO A 182 -9.10 -24.74 10.56
C PRO A 182 -10.05 -24.35 9.42
N VAL A 183 -10.99 -25.24 9.11
CA VAL A 183 -12.25 -24.84 8.47
C VAL A 183 -12.78 -23.67 9.29
N VAL A 184 -12.75 -22.45 8.75
CA VAL A 184 -13.21 -21.25 9.45
C VAL A 184 -14.73 -21.32 9.64
N PRO A 185 -15.25 -21.40 10.88
CA PRO A 185 -16.59 -20.92 11.14
C PRO A 185 -16.54 -19.39 10.97
N ASN A 186 -17.52 -18.83 10.27
CA ASN A 186 -17.63 -17.39 10.04
C ASN A 186 -17.82 -16.64 11.38
N TYR A 187 -16.71 -16.24 12.01
CA TYR A 187 -16.73 -15.32 13.14
C TYR A 187 -16.35 -13.92 12.66
N PRO A 188 -17.18 -12.89 12.95
CA PRO A 188 -16.83 -11.51 12.66
C PRO A 188 -15.59 -11.12 13.47
N GLN A 189 -14.53 -10.73 12.76
CA GLN A 189 -13.24 -10.36 13.33
C GLN A 189 -13.30 -8.98 13.99
N PRO A 190 -12.61 -8.73 15.12
CA PRO A 190 -12.43 -7.39 15.67
C PRO A 190 -11.68 -6.50 14.67
N ILE A 191 -12.23 -5.31 14.41
CA ILE A 191 -11.68 -4.34 13.46
C ILE A 191 -10.38 -3.78 14.07
N PRO A 192 -9.22 -3.89 13.39
CA PRO A 192 -8.02 -3.15 13.80
C PRO A 192 -8.34 -1.66 13.79
N ILE A 193 -8.00 -0.92 14.85
CA ILE A 193 -8.17 0.54 14.90
C ILE A 193 -7.28 1.14 13.81
N ARG A 194 -7.87 1.41 12.65
CA ARG A 194 -7.24 2.19 11.58
C ARG A 194 -7.22 3.64 12.05
N PRO A 195 -6.11 4.39 11.88
CA PRO A 195 -6.20 5.85 11.94
C PRO A 195 -7.29 6.30 10.95
N PRO A 196 -8.06 7.37 11.24
CA PRO A 196 -9.19 7.78 10.42
C PRO A 196 -8.72 8.07 9.00
N VAL A 197 -8.93 7.10 8.11
CA VAL A 197 -8.73 7.26 6.67
C VAL A 197 -9.97 8.00 6.17
N ASN A 198 -9.77 9.11 5.46
CA ASN A 198 -10.84 9.78 4.72
C ASN A 198 -11.31 8.85 3.58
N ASP A 199 -12.30 8.03 3.87
CA ASP A 199 -12.73 6.92 3.02
C ASP A 199 -13.48 7.39 1.76
N ASN A 200 -12.73 7.85 0.75
CA ASN A 200 -13.26 8.16 -0.58
C ASN A 200 -12.48 7.47 -1.72
N THR A 201 -11.55 6.54 -1.45
CA THR A 201 -10.61 6.06 -2.50
C THR A 201 -10.27 4.57 -2.57
N ARG A 202 -11.00 3.64 -1.92
CA ARG A 202 -10.85 2.19 -2.22
C ARG A 202 -12.14 1.55 -2.76
N PRO A 203 -12.16 1.06 -4.01
CA PRO A 203 -13.28 0.26 -4.52
C PRO A 203 -13.21 -1.19 -4.00
N ASN A 204 -14.31 -1.65 -3.41
CA ASN A 204 -14.55 -3.03 -3.01
C ASN A 204 -14.86 -3.90 -4.24
N VAL A 205 -14.09 -4.96 -4.45
CA VAL A 205 -14.15 -5.85 -5.63
C VAL A 205 -15.43 -6.74 -5.65
N ALA A 206 -16.29 -6.66 -4.63
CA ALA A 206 -17.58 -7.36 -4.59
C ALA A 206 -18.83 -6.45 -4.71
N ASP A 207 -18.68 -5.12 -4.74
CA ASP A 207 -19.78 -4.18 -5.01
C ASP A 207 -19.37 -3.20 -6.11
N SER A 208 -19.29 -3.72 -7.33
CA SER A 208 -19.07 -2.89 -8.52
C SER A 208 -20.23 -1.93 -8.80
N ARG A 209 -21.38 -2.02 -8.09
CA ARG A 209 -22.59 -1.22 -8.31
C ARG A 209 -22.53 0.13 -7.57
N ILE A 210 -23.20 1.14 -8.12
CA ILE A 210 -23.23 2.47 -7.51
C ILE A 210 -23.99 2.47 -6.17
N ASN A 211 -23.42 3.14 -5.17
CA ASN A 211 -24.00 3.32 -3.84
C ASN A 211 -25.17 4.35 -3.87
N PRO A 212 -26.02 4.42 -2.82
CA PRO A 212 -27.15 5.35 -2.78
C PRO A 212 -26.77 6.83 -2.95
N SER A 213 -25.65 7.27 -2.38
CA SER A 213 -25.18 8.65 -2.49
C SER A 213 -24.75 9.00 -3.92
N GLN A 214 -24.10 8.07 -4.62
CA GLN A 214 -23.73 8.20 -6.03
C GLN A 214 -24.96 8.25 -6.94
N ARG A 215 -26.06 7.57 -6.58
CA ARG A 215 -27.35 7.67 -7.30
C ARG A 215 -27.96 9.05 -7.14
N ILE A 216 -28.00 9.56 -5.91
CA ILE A 216 -28.49 10.91 -5.61
C ILE A 216 -27.66 11.93 -6.40
N MET A 217 -26.33 11.81 -6.35
CA MET A 217 -25.42 12.68 -7.11
C MET A 217 -25.67 12.61 -8.62
N LEU A 218 -25.89 11.42 -9.19
CA LEU A 218 -26.21 11.26 -10.60
C LEU A 218 -27.56 11.92 -10.95
N GLU A 219 -28.59 11.72 -10.14
CA GLU A 219 -29.92 12.31 -10.37
C GLU A 219 -29.88 13.85 -10.25
N THR A 220 -29.16 14.38 -9.26
CA THR A 220 -28.90 15.82 -9.14
C THR A 220 -28.18 16.32 -10.39
N ARG A 221 -27.15 15.62 -10.86
CA ARG A 221 -26.37 16.07 -12.02
C ARG A 221 -27.16 16.06 -13.32
N ILE A 222 -28.03 15.08 -13.53
CA ILE A 222 -28.94 15.04 -14.68
C ILE A 222 -29.88 16.26 -14.63
N THR A 223 -30.42 16.57 -13.45
CA THR A 223 -31.32 17.70 -13.23
C THR A 223 -30.62 19.05 -13.47
N GLU A 224 -29.44 19.25 -12.89
CA GLU A 224 -28.62 20.47 -13.07
C GLU A 224 -28.23 20.70 -14.53
N SER A 225 -28.00 19.62 -15.27
CA SER A 225 -27.58 19.71 -16.66
C SER A 225 -28.71 20.08 -17.63
N GLY A 226 -29.96 20.13 -17.14
CA GLY A 226 -31.15 20.39 -17.95
C GLY A 226 -31.58 19.22 -18.83
N LEU A 227 -30.98 18.04 -18.63
CA LEU A 227 -31.22 16.87 -19.48
C LEU A 227 -32.48 16.11 -19.07
N ASN A 228 -33.23 15.62 -20.06
CA ASN A 228 -34.38 14.75 -19.79
C ASN A 228 -33.92 13.38 -19.24
N ARG A 229 -34.37 13.04 -18.03
CA ARG A 229 -34.07 11.78 -17.32
C ARG A 229 -34.41 10.54 -18.15
N GLU A 230 -35.54 10.53 -18.84
CA GLU A 230 -35.99 9.37 -19.62
C GLU A 230 -35.10 9.12 -20.84
N ARG A 231 -34.55 10.19 -21.43
CA ARG A 231 -33.57 10.08 -22.52
C ARG A 231 -32.28 9.41 -22.04
N VAL A 232 -31.81 9.78 -20.85
CA VAL A 232 -30.60 9.19 -20.24
C VAL A 232 -30.85 7.70 -19.93
N LYS A 233 -32.02 7.37 -19.38
CA LYS A 233 -32.41 5.99 -19.08
C LYS A 233 -32.49 5.12 -20.34
N ALA A 234 -33.17 5.60 -21.39
CA ALA A 234 -33.27 4.91 -22.68
C ALA A 234 -31.89 4.66 -23.33
N TRP A 235 -30.95 5.60 -23.15
CA TRP A 235 -29.59 5.44 -23.67
C TRP A 235 -28.80 4.36 -22.90
N ILE A 236 -28.94 4.30 -21.58
CA ILE A 236 -28.28 3.29 -20.73
C ILE A 236 -28.79 1.89 -21.06
N GLU A 237 -30.11 1.74 -21.23
CA GLU A 237 -30.74 0.48 -21.61
C GLU A 237 -30.23 0.01 -22.97
N ARG A 238 -30.18 0.92 -23.96
CA ARG A 238 -29.67 0.61 -25.30
C ARG A 238 -28.17 0.29 -25.33
N SER A 239 -27.36 1.00 -24.54
CA SER A 239 -25.90 0.92 -24.64
C SER A 239 -25.31 -0.19 -23.76
N TRP A 240 -25.89 -0.43 -22.59
CA TRP A 240 -25.34 -1.33 -21.57
C TRP A 240 -26.31 -2.44 -21.15
N LYS A 241 -27.53 -2.50 -21.71
CA LYS A 241 -28.57 -3.47 -21.33
C LYS A 241 -28.91 -3.42 -19.84
N VAL A 242 -28.86 -2.23 -19.26
CA VAL A 242 -29.18 -1.97 -17.85
C VAL A 242 -30.51 -1.22 -17.78
N ASP A 243 -31.44 -1.75 -16.99
CA ASP A 243 -32.84 -1.29 -16.87
C ASP A 243 -33.03 -0.11 -15.89
N SER A 244 -32.10 0.06 -14.95
CA SER A 244 -32.19 1.05 -13.88
C SER A 244 -30.82 1.60 -13.47
N PHE A 245 -30.80 2.87 -13.03
CA PHE A 245 -29.60 3.49 -12.46
C PHE A 245 -29.04 2.68 -11.26
N ILE A 246 -29.90 1.95 -10.55
CA ILE A 246 -29.54 1.08 -9.41
C ILE A 246 -28.54 -0.02 -9.81
N CYS A 247 -28.62 -0.47 -11.06
CA CYS A 247 -27.84 -1.58 -11.58
C CYS A 247 -26.53 -1.12 -12.25
N LEU A 248 -26.25 0.18 -12.28
CA LEU A 248 -25.04 0.73 -12.87
C LEU A 248 -23.80 0.36 -12.05
N SER A 249 -22.71 0.06 -12.76
CA SER A 249 -21.40 -0.07 -12.14
C SER A 249 -20.71 1.29 -11.92
N ASN A 250 -19.72 1.35 -11.03
CA ASN A 250 -18.91 2.56 -10.80
C ASN A 250 -18.18 3.02 -12.08
N ASP A 251 -17.71 2.09 -12.91
CA ASP A 251 -17.12 2.40 -14.21
C ASP A 251 -18.15 2.95 -15.21
N GLN A 252 -19.34 2.35 -15.25
CA GLN A 252 -20.46 2.83 -16.06
C GLN A 252 -20.92 4.23 -15.60
N LEU A 253 -20.93 4.50 -14.30
CA LEU A 253 -21.24 5.83 -13.76
C LEU A 253 -20.25 6.87 -14.25
N ASN A 254 -18.94 6.61 -14.14
CA ASN A 254 -17.92 7.54 -14.61
C ASN A 254 -18.06 7.85 -16.10
N LYS A 255 -18.31 6.82 -16.93
CA LYS A 255 -18.57 6.98 -18.36
C LYS A 255 -19.84 7.78 -18.64
N LEU A 256 -20.88 7.56 -17.84
CA LEU A 256 -22.16 8.27 -17.97
C LEU A 256 -22.02 9.75 -17.61
N LEU A 257 -21.28 10.09 -16.56
CA LEU A 257 -21.05 11.49 -16.17
C LEU A 257 -20.31 12.29 -17.24
N ILE A 258 -19.30 11.68 -17.87
CA ILE A 258 -18.61 12.28 -19.02
C ILE A 258 -19.60 12.52 -20.16
N LYS A 259 -20.48 11.57 -20.45
CA LYS A 259 -21.50 11.70 -21.51
C LYS A 259 -22.53 12.78 -21.21
N ILE A 260 -23.01 12.89 -19.97
CA ILE A 260 -23.93 13.94 -19.54
C ILE A 260 -23.28 15.32 -19.74
N GLY A 261 -22.00 15.47 -19.37
CA GLY A 261 -21.25 16.71 -19.62
C GLY A 261 -21.17 17.08 -21.10
N GLN A 262 -20.88 16.09 -21.97
CA GLN A 262 -20.84 16.30 -23.43
C GLN A 262 -22.21 16.70 -23.99
N TRP A 263 -23.29 16.07 -23.53
CA TRP A 263 -24.64 16.39 -23.97
C TRP A 263 -25.11 17.76 -23.50
N SER A 264 -24.82 18.14 -22.24
CA SER A 264 -25.15 19.46 -21.72
C SER A 264 -24.40 20.56 -22.48
N ALA A 265 -23.12 20.36 -22.78
CA ALA A 265 -22.34 21.29 -23.60
C ALA A 265 -22.92 21.42 -25.02
N ALA A 266 -23.34 20.29 -25.63
CA ALA A 266 -23.95 20.30 -26.95
C ALA A 266 -25.32 21.01 -26.97
N GLU A 267 -26.14 20.83 -25.92
CA GLU A 267 -27.45 21.51 -25.80
C GLU A 267 -27.29 23.02 -25.58
N LYS A 268 -26.30 23.44 -24.80
CA LYS A 268 -25.97 24.87 -24.63
C LYS A 268 -25.50 25.50 -25.94
N ALA A 269 -24.57 24.85 -26.65
CA ALA A 269 -24.10 25.33 -27.94
C ALA A 269 -25.23 25.42 -28.98
N LEU A 270 -26.18 24.48 -28.97
CA LEU A 270 -27.34 24.53 -29.85
C LEU A 270 -28.30 25.68 -29.49
N ALA A 271 -28.51 25.92 -28.18
CA ALA A 271 -29.35 27.01 -27.70
C ALA A 271 -28.74 28.39 -28.04
N GLU A 272 -27.42 28.54 -27.87
CA GLU A 272 -26.68 29.76 -28.26
C GLU A 272 -26.78 30.01 -29.77
N ALA A 273 -26.51 28.98 -30.59
CA ALA A 273 -26.63 29.10 -32.05
C ALA A 273 -28.06 29.39 -32.53
N LYS A 274 -29.08 28.98 -31.77
CA LYS A 274 -30.48 29.30 -32.06
C LYS A 274 -30.82 30.74 -31.68
N ALA A 275 -30.38 31.19 -30.50
CA ALA A 275 -30.55 32.57 -30.05
C ALA A 275 -29.87 33.58 -30.98
N GLU A 276 -28.67 33.26 -31.49
CA GLU A 276 -27.97 34.09 -32.49
C GLU A 276 -28.75 34.18 -33.80
N LYS A 277 -29.38 33.09 -34.25
CA LYS A 277 -30.22 33.09 -35.46
C LYS A 277 -31.52 33.85 -35.29
N GLU A 278 -32.15 33.78 -34.12
CA GLU A 278 -33.37 34.54 -33.81
C GLU A 278 -33.06 36.04 -33.68
N ALA A 279 -31.97 36.41 -33.02
CA ALA A 279 -31.51 37.80 -32.94
C ALA A 279 -31.18 38.39 -34.32
N ALA A 280 -30.56 37.59 -35.21
CA ALA A 280 -30.27 37.98 -36.59
C ALA A 280 -31.53 38.11 -37.47
N ASN A 281 -32.64 37.47 -37.11
CA ASN A 281 -33.90 37.52 -37.85
C ASN A 281 -34.85 38.63 -37.37
N GLU A 282 -34.62 39.19 -36.17
CA GLU A 282 -35.33 40.38 -35.66
C GLU A 282 -34.66 41.71 -36.05
N THR A 283 -33.44 41.67 -36.58
CA THR A 283 -32.69 42.86 -37.06
C THR A 283 -32.79 43.10 -38.56
N VAL A 284 -33.64 42.35 -39.27
CA VAL A 284 -33.97 42.52 -40.70
C VAL A 284 -35.44 42.91 -40.84
#